data_AF-A0A7C3A774-F1
#
_entry.id   AF-A0A7C3A774-F1
#
_cell.length_a   1.000
_cell.length_b   1.000
_cell.length_c   1.000
_cell.angle_alpha   90.00
_cell.angle_beta   90.00
_cell.angle_gamma   90.00
#
_symmetry.space_group_name_H-M   'P 1'
#
loop_
_entity.id
_entity.type
_entity.pdbx_description
1 polymer ?
#
loop_
_entity_poly.entity_id
_entity_poly.type
_entity_poly.pdbx_seq_one_letter_code
_entity_poly.pdbx_strand_id
1 'polypeptide(L)'
;MAKAKTELQPAKWQITAVTVRCELVDDFVTIVVNKDWTTRCTWYSRYKQKALEDKEQKFDNEIGLKMEKCAGPECSYVTDYRDKLIQEELGTKTK
;
A
#
# COMPACT_ATOMS: atom_id res chain seq x y z
N MET A 1 4.30 22.57 6.70
CA MET A 1 4.82 22.45 5.31
C MET A 1 4.77 20.98 4.90
N ALA A 2 4.03 20.65 3.85
CA ALA A 2 4.10 19.43 3.01
C ALA A 2 2.87 19.47 2.06
N LYS A 3 2.85 20.39 1.09
CA LYS A 3 3.18 20.15 -0.33
C LYS A 3 2.31 19.07 -1.00
N ALA A 4 1.39 19.58 -1.83
CA ALA A 4 0.81 18.97 -3.03
C ALA A 4 0.10 17.62 -2.86
N LYS A 5 -1.10 17.66 -2.28
CA LYS A 5 -2.13 16.66 -2.59
C LYS A 5 -2.53 16.91 -4.05
N THR A 6 -1.92 16.21 -5.01
CA THR A 6 -2.36 16.21 -6.40
C THR A 6 -3.88 16.02 -6.40
N GLU A 7 -4.61 17.02 -6.88
CA GLU A 7 -6.06 17.13 -6.82
C GLU A 7 -6.74 16.15 -7.79
N LEU A 8 -6.40 14.87 -7.67
CA LEU A 8 -7.16 13.80 -8.32
C LEU A 8 -8.53 13.79 -7.69
N GLN A 9 -9.57 13.88 -8.53
CA GLN A 9 -10.93 13.72 -8.07
C GLN A 9 -11.07 12.35 -7.38
N PRO A 10 -11.89 12.27 -6.31
CA PRO A 10 -12.12 10.99 -5.65
C PRO A 10 -12.68 10.01 -6.67
N ALA A 11 -12.20 8.77 -6.61
CA ALA A 11 -12.68 7.72 -7.51
C ALA A 11 -14.18 7.44 -7.29
N LYS A 12 -14.85 6.88 -8.31
CA LYS A 12 -16.28 6.54 -8.21
C LYS A 12 -16.53 5.38 -7.25
N TRP A 13 -15.59 4.45 -7.18
CA TRP A 13 -15.59 3.33 -6.22
C TRP A 13 -15.15 3.78 -4.83
N GLN A 14 -15.55 3.05 -3.77
CA GLN A 14 -15.18 3.41 -2.39
C GLN A 14 -13.80 2.89 -2.00
N ILE A 15 -13.55 1.60 -2.23
CA ILE A 15 -12.32 0.90 -1.85
C ILE A 15 -12.06 -0.19 -2.90
N THR A 16 -10.80 -0.36 -3.29
CA THR A 16 -10.33 -1.52 -4.03
C THR A 16 -9.27 -2.26 -3.20
N ALA A 17 -9.24 -3.58 -3.32
CA ALA A 17 -8.26 -4.42 -2.65
C ALA A 17 -7.75 -5.48 -3.62
N VAL A 18 -6.43 -5.62 -3.69
CA VAL A 18 -5.78 -6.67 -4.47
C VAL A 18 -4.82 -7.43 -3.58
N THR A 19 -4.79 -8.76 -3.71
CA THR A 19 -3.80 -9.60 -3.03
C THR A 19 -2.75 -10.00 -4.06
N VAL A 20 -1.51 -9.64 -3.79
CA VAL A 20 -0.36 -9.92 -4.65
C VAL A 20 0.71 -10.65 -3.85
N ARG A 21 1.50 -11.50 -4.51
CA ARG A 21 2.70 -12.08 -3.90
C ARG A 21 3.81 -11.02 -3.90
N CYS A 22 4.25 -10.61 -2.72
CA CYS A 22 5.34 -9.64 -2.56
C CYS A 22 6.65 -10.39 -2.37
N GLU A 23 7.56 -10.27 -3.33
CA GLU A 23 8.84 -11.00 -3.32
C GLU A 23 9.79 -10.48 -2.22
N LEU A 24 9.61 -9.24 -1.76
CA LEU A 24 10.44 -8.64 -0.71
C LEU A 24 10.25 -9.35 0.64
N VAL A 25 9.02 -9.76 0.94
CA VAL A 25 8.65 -10.45 2.20
C VAL A 25 8.38 -11.94 1.99
N ASP A 26 8.47 -12.40 0.74
CA ASP A 26 8.11 -13.73 0.24
C ASP A 26 6.75 -14.21 0.78
N ASP A 27 5.75 -13.33 0.75
CA ASP A 27 4.42 -13.58 1.31
C ASP A 27 3.33 -12.90 0.49
N PHE A 28 2.07 -13.29 0.72
CA PHE A 28 0.93 -12.65 0.07
C PHE A 28 0.52 -11.41 0.86
N VAL A 29 0.54 -10.26 0.19
CA VAL A 29 0.17 -8.99 0.78
C VAL A 29 -1.07 -8.44 0.09
N THR A 30 -2.01 -7.94 0.88
CA THR A 30 -3.18 -7.23 0.34
C THR A 30 -2.89 -5.73 0.33
N ILE A 31 -3.01 -5.14 -0.85
CA ILE A 31 -2.91 -3.69 -1.10
C ILE A 31 -4.33 -3.16 -1.21
N VAL A 32 -4.65 -2.19 -0.37
CA VAL A 32 -5.96 -1.53 -0.33
C VAL A 32 -5.78 -0.09 -0.78
N VAL A 33 -6.61 0.34 -1.72
CA VAL A 33 -6.65 1.73 -2.20
C VAL A 33 -8.04 2.27 -1.95
N ASN A 34 -8.13 3.38 -1.22
CA ASN A 34 -9.40 4.07 -1.00
C ASN A 34 -9.66 5.09 -2.11
N LYS A 35 -10.91 5.54 -2.22
CA LYS A 35 -11.34 6.55 -3.20
C LYS A 35 -10.53 7.86 -3.16
N ASP A 36 -9.99 8.20 -1.99
CA ASP A 36 -9.12 9.37 -1.77
C ASP A 36 -7.68 9.13 -2.25
N TRP A 37 -7.43 8.05 -2.98
CA TRP A 37 -6.12 7.59 -3.46
C TRP A 37 -5.14 7.27 -2.33
N THR A 38 -5.64 7.11 -1.11
CA THR A 38 -4.84 6.65 0.02
C THR A 38 -4.63 5.16 -0.09
N THR A 39 -3.38 4.74 -0.02
CA THR A 39 -2.96 3.35 -0.13
C THR A 39 -2.62 2.78 1.24
N ARG A 40 -2.90 1.49 1.43
CA ARG A 40 -2.51 0.73 2.61
C ARG A 40 -2.04 -0.66 2.19
N CYS A 41 -0.85 -1.04 2.62
CA CYS A 41 -0.40 -2.42 2.57
C CYS A 41 -0.71 -3.09 3.91
N THR A 42 -1.52 -4.14 3.88
CA THR A 42 -1.94 -4.90 5.08
C THR A 42 -0.75 -5.46 5.85
N TRP A 43 0.26 -5.95 5.15
CA TRP A 43 1.49 -6.48 5.76
C TRP A 43 2.28 -5.37 6.46
N TYR A 44 2.48 -4.23 5.79
CA TYR A 44 3.14 -3.07 6.41
C TYR A 44 2.41 -2.59 7.66
N SER A 45 1.09 -2.43 7.60
CA SER A 45 0.28 -1.97 8.73
C SER A 45 0.31 -2.96 9.90
N ARG A 46 0.33 -4.26 9.60
CA ARG A 46 0.33 -5.31 10.63
C ARG A 46 1.66 -5.46 11.35
N TYR A 47 2.78 -5.34 10.64
CA TYR A 47 4.10 -5.61 11.18
C TYR A 47 4.91 -4.33 11.40
N LYS A 48 5.19 -3.59 10.33
CA LYS A 48 6.08 -2.42 10.37
C LYS A 48 5.50 -1.23 11.09
N GLN A 49 4.23 -0.92 10.84
CA GLN A 49 3.55 0.17 11.54
C GLN A 49 3.36 -0.15 13.02
N LYS A 50 2.92 -1.37 13.35
CA LYS A 50 2.81 -1.83 14.74
C LYS A 50 4.13 -1.82 15.49
N ALA A 51 5.24 -2.22 14.88
CA ALA A 51 6.56 -2.16 15.53
C ALA A 51 7.03 -0.71 15.78
N LEU A 52 6.56 0.26 14.99
CA LEU A 52 6.86 1.67 15.22
C LEU A 52 5.98 2.26 16.34
N GLU A 53 4.71 1.85 16.41
CA GLU A 53 3.76 2.32 17.43
C GLU A 53 3.97 1.65 18.79
N ASP A 54 4.31 0.36 18.79
CA ASP A 54 4.48 -0.46 19.99
C ASP A 54 5.90 -1.06 20.02
N LYS A 55 6.79 -0.39 20.74
CA LYS A 55 8.20 -0.82 20.90
C LYS A 55 8.35 -2.09 21.75
N GLU A 56 7.31 -2.53 22.45
CA GLU A 56 7.34 -3.71 23.31
C GLU A 56 6.86 -4.98 22.58
N GLN A 57 6.22 -4.83 21.42
CA GLN A 57 5.77 -5.95 20.62
C GLN A 57 6.96 -6.71 20.00
N LYS A 58 7.26 -7.87 20.59
CA LYS A 58 8.25 -8.81 20.05
C LYS A 58 7.70 -9.48 18.80
N PHE A 59 8.29 -9.15 17.66
CA PHE A 59 8.10 -9.90 16.43
C PHE A 59 9.13 -11.04 16.36
N ASP A 60 8.75 -12.11 15.68
CA ASP A 60 9.67 -13.21 15.41
C ASP A 60 10.87 -12.71 14.59
N ASN A 61 12.03 -13.34 14.74
CA ASN A 61 13.27 -12.88 14.11
C ASN A 61 13.14 -12.91 12.56
N GLU A 62 12.39 -13.88 12.04
CA GLU A 62 12.05 -13.97 10.62
C GLU A 62 11.22 -12.78 10.13
N ILE A 63 10.23 -12.35 10.94
CA ILE A 63 9.37 -11.20 10.62
C ILE A 63 10.19 -9.91 10.68
N GLY A 64 11.11 -9.77 11.64
CA GLY A 64 12.03 -8.65 11.73
C GLY A 64 12.87 -8.48 10.46
N LEU A 65 13.48 -9.58 9.98
CA LEU A 65 14.24 -9.57 8.71
C LEU A 65 13.39 -9.20 7.50
N LYS A 66 12.14 -9.70 7.43
CA LYS A 66 11.19 -9.33 6.37
C LYS A 66 10.81 -7.84 6.45
N MET A 67 10.74 -7.25 7.64
CA MET A 67 10.39 -5.84 7.84
C MET A 67 11.50 -4.89 7.36
N GLU A 68 12.75 -5.30 7.48
CA GLU A 68 13.90 -4.57 6.93
C GLU A 68 13.85 -4.56 5.39
N LYS A 69 13.45 -5.68 4.77
CA LYS A 69 13.28 -5.79 3.31
C LYS A 69 12.08 -5.02 2.77
N CYS A 70 11.06 -4.76 3.59
CA CYS A 70 9.89 -4.02 3.17
C CYS A 70 10.23 -2.53 2.96
N ALA A 71 10.18 -2.07 1.70
CA ALA A 71 10.51 -0.69 1.32
C ALA A 71 9.60 0.37 1.96
N GLY A 72 8.40 -0.01 2.41
CA GLY A 72 7.48 0.88 3.14
C GLY A 72 6.11 1.03 2.48
N PRO A 73 5.34 2.07 2.85
CA PRO A 73 3.95 2.26 2.42
C PRO A 73 3.81 2.68 0.95
N GLU A 74 4.88 3.19 0.33
CA GLU A 74 4.95 3.60 -1.08
C GLU A 74 5.89 2.68 -1.88
N CYS A 75 5.86 1.37 -1.59
CA CYS A 75 6.64 0.41 -2.35
C CYS A 75 6.12 0.24 -3.78
N SER A 76 6.97 -0.27 -4.68
CA SER A 76 6.65 -0.41 -6.11
C SER A 76 5.32 -1.13 -6.37
N TYR A 77 5.00 -2.19 -5.61
CA TYR A 77 3.72 -2.90 -5.75
C TYR A 77 2.51 -2.01 -5.43
N VAL A 78 2.63 -1.15 -4.41
CA VAL A 78 1.55 -0.26 -3.98
C VAL A 78 1.39 0.91 -4.96
N THR A 79 2.50 1.49 -5.40
CA THR A 79 2.47 2.60 -6.37
C THR A 79 2.01 2.13 -7.73
N ASP A 80 2.44 0.95 -8.19
CA ASP A 80 2.02 0.36 -9.47
C ASP A 80 0.52 0.08 -9.48
N TYR A 81 -0.01 -0.57 -8.44
CA TYR A 81 -1.44 -0.83 -8.34
C TYR A 81 -2.26 0.47 -8.26
N ARG A 82 -1.78 1.47 -7.52
CA ARG A 82 -2.42 2.78 -7.45
C ARG A 82 -2.41 3.49 -8.81
N ASP A 83 -1.27 3.51 -9.49
CA ASP A 83 -1.13 4.15 -10.80
C ASP A 83 -2.03 3.49 -11.83
N LYS A 84 -2.09 2.14 -11.83
CA LYS A 84 -3.03 1.38 -12.65
C LYS A 84 -4.47 1.82 -12.42
N LEU A 85 -4.92 1.94 -11.18
CA LEU A 85 -6.28 2.40 -10.88
C LEU A 85 -6.52 3.85 -11.31
N ILE A 86 -5.52 4.73 -11.18
CA ILE A 86 -5.58 6.11 -11.66
C ILE A 86 -5.73 6.12 -13.18
N GLN A 87 -4.96 5.29 -13.89
CA GLN A 87 -5.06 5.13 -15.34
C GLN A 87 -6.41 4.54 -15.77
N GLU A 88 -6.95 3.57 -15.03
CA GLU A 88 -8.28 3.01 -15.33
C GLU A 88 -9.38 4.06 -15.14
N GLU A 89 -9.36 4.86 -14.06
CA GLU A 89 -10.37 5.90 -13.81
C GLU A 89 -10.23 7.12 -14.74
N LEU A 90 -9.00 7.53 -15.10
CA LEU A 90 -8.75 8.66 -16.00
C LEU A 90 -8.80 8.27 -17.49
N GLY A 91 -8.43 7.03 -17.79
CA GLY A 91 -8.33 6.45 -19.13
C GLY A 91 -9.61 5.82 -19.64
N THR A 92 -10.65 5.64 -18.82
CA THR A 92 -12.01 5.31 -19.28
C THR A 92 -12.75 6.51 -19.89
N LYS A 93 -12.07 7.20 -20.83
CA LYS A 93 -12.67 8.13 -21.81
C LYS A 93 -12.53 7.63 -23.24
N THR A 94 -12.53 6.31 -23.47
CA THR A 94 -12.76 5.79 -24.82
C THR A 94 -13.75 4.62 -24.81
N LYS A 95 -15.02 5.02 -25.01
CA LYS A 95 -16.08 4.37 -25.80
C LYS A 95 -16.66 3.03 -25.33
#